data_AF-A0A2H0IUH3-F1
#
_entry.id   AF-A0A2H0IUH3-F1
#
_cell.length_a   1.000
_cell.length_b   1.000
_cell.length_c   1.000
_cell.angle_alpha   90.00
_cell.angle_beta   90.00
_cell.angle_gamma   90.00
#
_symmetry.space_group_name_H-M   'P 1'
#
loop_
_entity.id
_entity.type
_entity.pdbx_description
1 polymer ?
#
loop_
_entity_poly.entity_id
_entity_poly.type
_entity_poly.pdbx_seq_one_letter_code
_entity_poly.pdbx_strand_id
1 'polypeptide(L)' 'MLKRNVSTADLVVLLNHLGVDETKSSIDSKISRGTFSASFLIQCLIAIGCRKIEIEEFEPFMSIAAEPNPNYNLSEHGK' A
#
# COMPACT_ATOMS: atom_id res chain seq x y z
N MET A 1 5.08 9.89 3.65
CA MET A 1 4.47 10.64 2.54
C MET A 1 3.03 11.00 2.93
N LEU A 2 2.81 12.17 3.53
CA LEU A 2 1.49 12.66 3.99
C LEU A 2 1.14 13.95 3.20
N LYS A 3 1.13 13.89 1.86
CA LYS A 3 1.12 15.12 1.03
C LYS A 3 -0.22 15.87 0.97
N ARG A 4 -1.19 15.60 1.86
CA ARG A 4 -2.43 16.41 1.95
C ARG A 4 -2.74 16.95 3.36
N ASN A 5 -1.95 16.65 4.40
CA ASN A 5 -2.17 17.11 5.78
C ASN A 5 -3.63 17.00 6.28
N VAL A 6 -4.40 16.02 5.79
CA VAL A 6 -5.77 15.77 6.26
C VAL A 6 -5.67 14.87 7.48
N SER A 7 -6.11 15.35 8.64
CA SER A 7 -6.21 14.52 9.83
C SER A 7 -7.40 13.55 9.72
N THR A 8 -7.43 12.49 10.52
CA THR A 8 -8.61 11.61 10.57
C THR A 8 -9.86 12.36 11.04
N ALA A 9 -9.72 13.40 11.86
CA ALA A 9 -10.82 14.27 12.24
C ALA A 9 -11.36 15.09 11.06
N ASP A 10 -10.49 15.63 10.22
CA ASP A 10 -10.90 16.36 9.01
C ASP A 10 -11.61 15.41 8.03
N LEU A 11 -11.10 14.18 7.89
CA LEU A 11 -11.69 13.17 7.02
C LEU A 11 -13.11 12.78 7.48
N VAL A 12 -13.36 12.69 8.80
CA VAL A 12 -14.71 12.48 9.35
C VAL A 12 -15.67 13.56 8.86
N VAL A 13 -15.28 14.83 9.00
CA VAL A 13 -16.12 15.97 8.58
C VAL A 13 -16.42 15.90 7.08
N LEU A 14 -15.39 15.67 6.26
CA LEU A 14 -15.53 15.60 4.81
C LEU A 14 -16.41 14.43 4.35
N LEU A 15 -16.26 13.25 4.95
CA LEU A 15 -17.08 12.07 4.62
C LEU A 15 -18.54 12.26 5.03
N ASN A 16 -18.80 12.83 6.20
CA ASN A 16 -20.16 13.14 6.64
C ASN A 16 -20.84 14.16 5.72
N HIS A 17 -20.11 15.16 5.21
CA HIS A 17 -20.62 16.08 4.18
C HIS A 17 -21.02 15.40 2.86
N LEU A 18 -20.42 14.24 2.55
CA LEU A 18 -20.79 13.40 1.41
C LEU A 18 -21.91 12.39 1.73
N GLY A 19 -22.50 12.45 2.93
CA GLY A 19 -23.50 11.50 3.40
C GLY A 19 -22.94 10.14 3.81
N VAL A 20 -21.64 10.06 4.08
CA VAL A 20 -20.95 8.86 4.55
C VAL A 20 -20.75 8.98 6.06
N ASP A 21 -21.65 8.39 6.83
CA ASP A 21 -21.66 8.45 8.29
C ASP A 21 -20.48 7.68 8.89
N GLU A 22 -19.40 8.40 9.18
CA GLU A 22 -18.20 7.85 9.79
C GLU A 22 -17.87 8.58 11.10
N THR A 23 -17.26 7.84 12.02
CA THR A 23 -16.75 8.36 13.29
C THR A 23 -15.23 8.29 13.30
N LYS A 24 -14.58 9.04 14.19
CA LYS A 24 -13.12 8.97 14.32
C LYS A 24 -12.64 7.55 14.63
N SER A 25 -13.33 6.84 15.53
CA SER A 25 -12.93 5.47 15.92
C SER A 25 -13.13 4.46 14.80
N SER A 26 -14.17 4.61 13.97
CA SER A 26 -14.40 3.72 12.82
C SER A 26 -13.33 3.90 11.74
N ILE A 27 -12.95 5.15 11.44
CA ILE A 27 -11.85 5.45 10.51
C ILE A 27 -10.52 4.93 11.06
N ASP A 28 -10.17 5.27 12.30
CA ASP A 28 -8.92 4.83 12.92
C ASP A 28 -8.80 3.28 12.91
N SER A 29 -9.91 2.58 13.17
CA SER A 29 -9.94 1.10 13.13
C SER A 29 -9.75 0.53 11.72
N LYS A 30 -10.39 1.12 10.70
CA LYS A 30 -10.22 0.72 9.29
C LYS A 30 -8.78 0.87 8.83
N ILE A 31 -8.16 2.00 9.16
CA ILE A 31 -6.78 2.29 8.79
C ILE A 31 -5.81 1.40 9.57
N SER A 32 -5.98 1.27 10.90
CA SER A 32 -5.08 0.47 11.74
C SER A 32 -5.11 -1.01 11.41
N ARG A 33 -6.27 -1.58 11.06
CA ARG A 33 -6.40 -3.00 10.69
C ARG A 33 -6.01 -3.27 9.24
N GLY A 34 -6.01 -2.23 8.40
CA GLY A 34 -5.72 -2.34 6.97
C GLY A 34 -6.84 -2.96 6.13
N THR A 35 -8.04 -3.15 6.70
CA THR A 35 -9.19 -3.76 6.00
C THR A 35 -10.36 -2.77 5.95
N PHE A 36 -10.74 -2.38 4.74
CA PHE A 36 -11.89 -1.52 4.44
C PHE A 36 -12.40 -1.81 3.03
N SER A 37 -13.62 -1.39 2.73
CA SER A 37 -14.19 -1.59 1.40
C SER A 37 -13.52 -0.71 0.35
N ALA A 38 -13.50 -1.16 -0.91
CA ALA A 38 -13.09 -0.31 -2.02
C ALA A 38 -13.94 0.97 -2.13
N SER A 39 -15.24 0.90 -1.80
CA SER A 39 -16.11 2.07 -1.78
C SER A 39 -15.63 3.12 -0.77
N PHE A 40 -15.22 2.71 0.43
CA PHE A 40 -14.69 3.61 1.45
C PHE A 40 -13.41 4.32 0.95
N LEU A 41 -12.52 3.60 0.28
CA LEU A 41 -11.33 4.19 -0.33
C LEU A 41 -11.69 5.29 -1.34
N ILE A 42 -12.60 4.98 -2.28
CA ILE A 42 -13.05 5.93 -3.31
C ILE A 42 -13.74 7.14 -2.68
N GLN A 43 -14.58 6.95 -1.67
CA GLN A 43 -15.21 8.04 -0.92
C GLN A 43 -14.16 8.94 -0.24
N CYS A 44 -13.14 8.36 0.40
CA CYS A 44 -12.04 9.12 0.98
C CYS A 44 -11.30 9.95 -0.08
N LEU A 45 -11.07 9.38 -1.27
CA LEU A 45 -10.42 10.06 -2.38
C LEU A 45 -11.25 11.24 -2.89
N ILE A 46 -12.57 11.06 -3.02
CA ILE A 46 -13.51 12.13 -3.38
C ILE A 46 -13.50 13.22 -2.30
N ALA A 47 -13.61 12.85 -1.03
CA ALA A 47 -13.63 13.75 0.13
C ALA A 47 -12.41 14.67 0.17
N ILE A 48 -11.22 14.15 -0.12
CA ILE A 48 -9.97 14.93 -0.14
C ILE A 48 -9.72 15.64 -1.50
N GLY A 49 -10.64 15.56 -2.46
CA GLY A 49 -10.52 16.18 -3.78
C GLY A 49 -9.50 15.50 -4.71
N CYS A 50 -9.28 14.19 -4.58
CA CYS A 50 -8.42 13.42 -5.47
C CYS A 50 -9.17 13.05 -6.76
N ARG A 51 -8.67 13.53 -7.91
CA ARG A 51 -9.31 13.33 -9.23
C ARG A 51 -8.60 12.33 -10.14
N LYS A 52 -7.34 11.98 -9.84
CA LYS A 52 -6.54 11.05 -10.62
C LYS A 52 -5.72 10.18 -9.67
N ILE A 53 -5.77 8.88 -9.89
CA ILE A 53 -4.83 7.89 -9.33
C ILE A 53 -4.09 7.30 -10.50
N GLU A 54 -2.77 7.20 -10.36
CA GLU A 54 -1.90 6.53 -11.30
C GLU A 54 -1.32 5.32 -10.57
N ILE A 55 -1.44 4.16 -11.20
CA ILE A 55 -0.92 2.90 -10.68
C ILE A 55 0.30 2.59 -11.53
N GLU A 56 1.47 2.59 -10.91
CA GLU A 56 2.71 2.20 -11.56
C GLU A 56 2.87 0.68 -11.44
N GLU A 57 3.39 0.04 -12.49
CA GLU A 57 3.80 -1.36 -12.43
C GLU A 57 4.97 -1.48 -11.44
N PHE A 58 4.77 -2.27 -10.40
CA PHE A 58 5.84 -2.60 -9.47
C PHE A 58 6.67 -3.72 -10.09
N GLU A 59 7.82 -3.37 -10.67
CA GLU A 59 8.85 -4.36 -11.00
C GLU A 59 9.45 -4.87 -9.68
N PRO A 60 9.16 -6.12 -9.27
CA PRO A 60 9.79 -6.66 -8.08
C PRO A 60 11.28 -6.72 -8.38
N PHE A 61 12.08 -6.03 -7.58
CA PHE A 61 13.53 -6.22 -7.60
C PHE A 61 13.77 -7.68 -7.23
N MET A 62 13.91 -8.56 -8.23
CA MET A 62 14.19 -9.97 -8.01
C MET A 62 15.46 -10.02 -7.15
N SER A 63 15.28 -10.56 -5.95
CA SER A 63 16.35 -10.76 -4.99
C SER A 63 17.45 -11.56 -5.67
N ILE A 64 18.65 -11.00 -5.70
CA ILE A 64 19.91 -11.62 -6.10
C ILE A 64 20.27 -12.76 -5.14
N ALA A 65 19.42 -13.79 -5.04
CA ALA A 65 19.82 -15.10 -4.56
C ALA A 65 20.38 -15.88 -5.75
N ALA A 66 21.44 -15.36 -6.36
CA ALA A 66 22.32 -16.19 -7.17
C ALA A 66 23.04 -17.11 -6.18
N GLU A 67 22.69 -18.39 -6.16
CA GLU A 67 23.47 -19.37 -5.42
C GLU A 67 24.93 -19.30 -5.89
N PRO A 68 25.92 -19.33 -4.97
CA PRO A 68 27.32 -19.34 -5.38
C PRO A 68 27.57 -20.61 -6.20
N ASN A 69 27.89 -20.47 -7.49
CA ASN A 69 28.28 -21.58 -8.36
C ASN A 69 29.63 -22.16 -7.86
N PRO A 70 29.65 -23.32 -7.19
CA PRO A 70 30.91 -23.92 -6.78
C PRO A 70 31.45 -24.66 -7.99
N ASN A 71 32.50 -24.12 -8.62
CA ASN A 71 33.30 -24.90 -9.56
C ASN A 71 33.97 -26.04 -8.78
N TYR A 72 33.37 -27.22 -8.82
CA TYR A 72 34.03 -28.44 -8.38
C TYR A 72 35.10 -28.79 -9.41
N ASN A 73 36.35 -28.48 -9.09
CA ASN A 73 37.48 -29.05 -9.83
C ASN A 73 37.49 -30.55 -9.56
N LEU A 74 37.00 -31.33 -10.53
CA LEU A 74 37.24 -32.77 -10.57
C LEU A 74 38.73 -32.94 -10.84
N SER A 75 39.52 -33.19 -9.79
CA SER A 75 40.88 -33.68 -9.95
C SER A 75 40.79 -35.03 -10.64
N GLU A 76 41.23 -35.10 -11.89
CA GLU A 76 41.37 -36.36 -12.62
C GLU A 76 42.39 -37.24 -11.87
N HIS A 77 41.87 -38.23 -11.14
CA HIS A 77 42.66 -39.37 -10.70
C HIS A 77 42.38 -40.55 -11.63
N GLY A 78 43.35 -40.82 -12.50
CA GLY A 78 43.50 -42.03 -13.31
C GLY A 78 44.47 -41.71 -14.46
N LYS A 79 45.65 -42.32 -14.60
CA LYS A 79 46.18 -43.61 -14.17
C LYS A 79 47.69 -43.49 -13.98
#